data_AF-A0A818UZL3-F1
#
_entry.id   AF-A0A818UZL3-F1
#
_cell.length_a   1.000
_cell.length_b   1.000
_cell.length_c   1.000
_cell.angle_alpha   90.00
_cell.angle_beta   90.00
_cell.angle_gamma   90.00
#
_symmetry.space_group_name_H-M   'P 1'
#
loop_
_entity.id
_entity.type
_entity.pdbx_description
1 polymer ?
#
loop_
_entity_poly.entity_id
_entity_poly.type
_entity_poly.pdbx_seq_one_letter_code
_entity_poly.pdbx_strand_id
1 'polypeptide(L)'
;MPMRACQSFYQSKIISNDKDLSGIILHGTEKNKNTSDFNHIYILYKSAQPSAERIIQLEALSNKNTYKKTYNDLFGSTQSKNYSLNEALWTYSNSFANSPQRLTIQRVFIFTYNDQPHASDSTYCKK
;
A
#
# COMPACT_ATOMS: atom_id res chain seq x y z
N MET A 1 10.06 7.88 -4.04
CA MET A 1 10.05 7.24 -5.38
C MET A 1 8.83 6.34 -5.60
N PRO A 2 8.44 5.42 -4.69
CA PRO A 2 7.26 4.56 -4.90
C PRO A 2 5.96 5.34 -5.13
N MET A 3 5.71 6.41 -4.37
CA MET A 3 4.50 7.24 -4.56
C MET A 3 4.40 7.85 -5.96
N ARG A 4 5.52 8.24 -6.56
CA ARG A 4 5.56 8.75 -7.95
C ARG A 4 5.27 7.64 -8.96
N ALA A 5 5.76 6.42 -8.72
CA ALA A 5 5.41 5.27 -9.54
C ALA A 5 3.91 4.94 -9.47
N CYS A 6 3.32 5.01 -8.26
CA CYS A 6 1.88 4.87 -8.08
C CYS A 6 1.11 5.98 -8.82
N GLN A 7 1.55 7.23 -8.75
CA GLN A 7 0.95 8.35 -9.48
C GLN A 7 0.92 8.07 -11.00
N SER A 8 2.08 7.71 -11.59
CA SER A 8 2.17 7.39 -13.00
C SER A 8 1.30 6.19 -13.38
N PHE A 9 1.25 5.15 -12.54
CA PHE A 9 0.37 4.01 -12.75
C PHE A 9 -1.11 4.43 -12.82
N TYR A 10 -1.57 5.27 -11.90
CA TYR A 10 -2.96 5.78 -11.90
C TYR A 10 -3.24 6.63 -13.14
N GLN A 11 -2.32 7.53 -13.52
CA GLN A 11 -2.44 8.34 -14.74
C GLN A 11 -2.58 7.46 -16.00
N SER A 12 -1.73 6.44 -16.15
CA SER A 12 -1.81 5.50 -17.27
C SER A 12 -3.09 4.66 -17.23
N LYS A 13 -3.56 4.27 -16.04
CA LYS A 13 -4.77 3.45 -15.91
C LYS A 13 -6.06 4.19 -16.25
N ILE A 14 -6.20 5.47 -15.86
CA ILE A 14 -7.35 6.27 -16.26
C ILE A 14 -7.48 6.35 -17.79
N ILE A 15 -6.36 6.41 -18.51
CA ILE A 15 -6.38 6.50 -19.97
C ILE A 15 -6.60 5.13 -20.64
N SER A 16 -5.98 4.07 -20.10
CA SER A 16 -5.94 2.75 -20.76
C SER A 16 -7.09 1.82 -20.38
N ASN A 17 -7.52 1.82 -19.12
CA ASN A 17 -8.62 0.99 -18.62
C ASN A 17 -9.09 1.51 -17.26
N ASP A 18 -10.00 2.48 -17.28
CA ASP A 18 -10.56 3.15 -16.11
C ASP A 18 -11.48 2.25 -15.26
N LYS A 19 -11.89 1.10 -15.81
CA LYS A 19 -12.69 0.10 -15.09
C LYS A 19 -11.89 -0.74 -14.10
N ASP A 20 -10.56 -0.76 -14.22
CA ASP A 20 -9.71 -1.53 -13.32
C ASP A 20 -9.80 -0.99 -11.89
N LEU A 21 -9.99 -1.90 -10.93
CA LEU A 21 -9.95 -1.54 -9.51
C LEU A 21 -8.51 -1.50 -9.03
N SER A 22 -8.13 -0.40 -8.40
CA SER A 22 -6.80 -0.19 -7.85
C SER A 22 -6.88 0.37 -6.42
N GLY A 23 -5.92 -0.03 -5.60
CA GLY A 23 -5.80 0.36 -4.21
C GLY A 23 -4.33 0.48 -3.81
N ILE A 24 -4.07 1.17 -2.70
CA ILE A 24 -2.73 1.33 -2.14
C ILE A 24 -2.81 1.06 -0.65
N ILE A 25 -1.97 0.15 -0.19
CA ILE A 25 -1.79 -0.20 1.22
C ILE A 25 -0.34 0.11 1.59
N LEU A 26 -0.16 0.80 2.70
CA LEU A 26 1.13 1.07 3.31
C LEU A 26 1.34 0.09 4.47
N HIS A 27 2.57 -0.37 4.60
CA HIS A 27 3.00 -1.34 5.60
C HIS A 27 4.26 -0.82 6.29
N GLY A 28 4.37 -1.05 7.60
CA GLY A 28 5.42 -0.47 8.44
C GLY A 28 5.13 0.98 8.85
N THR A 29 3.87 1.39 8.83
CA THR A 29 3.46 2.73 9.29
C THR A 29 3.35 2.77 10.81
N GLU A 30 3.47 3.96 11.40
CA GLU A 30 3.18 4.11 12.84
C GLU A 30 1.68 4.05 13.09
N LYS A 31 0.90 4.71 12.23
CA LYS A 31 -0.56 4.68 12.29
C LYS A 31 -1.13 3.43 11.61
N ASN A 32 -2.21 2.91 12.14
CA ASN A 32 -3.01 1.83 11.58
C ASN A 32 -4.34 2.38 11.02
N LYS A 33 -4.75 1.87 9.86
CA LYS A 33 -6.06 2.13 9.26
C LYS A 33 -6.45 0.97 8.36
N ASN A 34 -7.00 -0.08 8.93
CA ASN A 34 -7.48 -1.25 8.19
C ASN A 34 -8.70 -1.87 8.87
N THR A 35 -9.38 -2.80 8.19
CA THR A 35 -10.62 -3.42 8.69
C THR A 35 -10.40 -4.47 9.78
N SER A 36 -9.19 -5.01 9.88
CA SER A 36 -8.83 -6.12 10.75
C SER A 36 -8.02 -5.67 11.96
N ASP A 37 -7.90 -4.36 12.15
CA ASP A 37 -7.14 -3.68 13.20
C ASP A 37 -5.69 -4.18 13.37
N PHE A 38 -5.07 -4.65 12.30
CA PHE A 38 -3.66 -5.04 12.33
C PHE A 38 -2.76 -3.83 12.55
N ASN A 39 -1.74 -4.01 13.38
CA ASN A 39 -0.75 -2.97 13.63
C ASN A 39 0.08 -2.69 12.37
N HIS A 40 0.54 -1.44 12.24
CA HIS A 40 1.47 -1.03 11.18
C HIS A 40 0.97 -1.20 9.73
N ILE A 41 -0.36 -1.33 9.54
CA ILE A 41 -1.00 -1.42 8.23
C ILE A 41 -1.98 -0.27 8.05
N TYR A 42 -1.76 0.51 6.99
CA TYR A 42 -2.57 1.67 6.64
C TYR A 42 -3.09 1.57 5.21
N ILE A 43 -4.41 1.46 5.04
CA ILE A 43 -5.06 1.49 3.73
C ILE A 43 -5.15 2.96 3.29
N LEU A 44 -4.24 3.38 2.41
CA LEU A 44 -4.25 4.71 1.82
C LEU A 44 -5.46 4.87 0.89
N TYR A 45 -5.61 3.95 -0.06
CA TYR A 45 -6.77 3.88 -0.96
C TYR A 45 -7.36 2.48 -0.96
N LYS A 46 -8.65 2.39 -0.65
CA LYS A 46 -9.43 1.17 -0.88
C LYS A 46 -9.52 0.85 -2.37
N SER A 47 -9.65 -0.44 -2.69
CA SER A 47 -9.85 -0.91 -4.06
C SER A 47 -11.07 -0.23 -4.69
N ALA A 48 -10.83 0.67 -5.65
CA ALA A 48 -11.86 1.34 -6.43
C ALA A 48 -11.25 1.77 -7.77
N GLN A 49 -12.09 2.25 -8.69
CA GLN A 49 -11.61 2.81 -9.94
C GLN A 49 -10.67 4.01 -9.70
N PRO A 50 -9.64 4.20 -10.54
CA PRO A 50 -8.75 5.34 -10.43
C PRO A 50 -9.54 6.64 -10.67
N SER A 51 -9.20 7.69 -9.92
CA SER A 51 -9.86 8.99 -10.02
C SER A 51 -8.84 10.13 -10.07
N ALA A 52 -9.23 11.27 -10.65
CA ALA A 52 -8.41 12.48 -10.68
C ALA A 52 -8.00 12.94 -9.27
N GLU A 53 -8.91 12.84 -8.30
CA GLU A 53 -8.65 13.18 -6.90
C GLU A 53 -7.51 12.35 -6.30
N ARG A 54 -7.48 11.04 -6.54
CA ARG A 54 -6.40 10.15 -6.06
C ARG A 54 -5.06 10.50 -6.70
N ILE A 55 -5.06 10.92 -7.97
CA ILE A 55 -3.85 11.35 -8.67
C ILE A 55 -3.30 12.64 -8.05
N ILE A 56 -4.16 13.63 -7.80
CA ILE A 56 -3.77 14.91 -7.16
C ILE A 56 -3.21 14.65 -5.75
N GLN A 57 -3.87 13.78 -4.97
CA GLN A 57 -3.38 13.39 -3.65
C GLN A 57 -2.03 12.68 -3.72
N LEU A 58 -1.84 11.76 -4.67
CA LEU A 58 -0.55 11.09 -4.90
C LEU A 58 0.54 12.06 -5.36
N GLU A 59 0.20 13.05 -6.18
CA GLU A 59 1.13 14.08 -6.64
C GLU A 59 1.67 14.88 -5.45
N ALA A 60 0.78 15.34 -4.56
CA ALA A 60 1.17 16.01 -3.33
C ALA A 60 2.03 15.11 -2.42
N LEU A 61 1.66 13.83 -2.28
CA LEU A 61 2.43 12.82 -1.54
C LEU A 61 3.73 12.42 -2.25
N SER A 62 3.93 12.76 -3.52
CA SER A 62 5.15 12.42 -4.28
C SER A 62 6.12 13.59 -4.40
N ASN A 63 5.74 14.78 -3.91
CA ASN A 63 6.55 15.98 -3.98
C ASN A 63 7.87 15.80 -3.23
N LYS A 64 8.99 15.84 -3.95
CA LYS A 64 10.33 15.54 -3.42
C LYS A 64 10.72 16.43 -2.23
N ASN A 65 10.26 17.69 -2.23
CA ASN A 65 10.66 18.67 -1.23
C ASN A 65 9.91 18.50 0.09
N THR A 66 8.68 18.00 0.04
CA THR A 66 7.79 17.89 1.23
C THR A 66 7.54 16.46 1.67
N TYR A 67 7.79 15.47 0.80
CA TYR A 67 7.45 14.05 1.00
C TYR A 67 7.79 13.53 2.38
N LYS A 68 9.03 13.71 2.85
CA LYS A 68 9.49 13.13 4.12
C LYS A 68 8.67 13.65 5.30
N LYS A 69 8.42 14.96 5.33
CA LYS A 69 7.62 15.61 6.37
C LYS A 69 6.15 15.17 6.27
N THR A 70 5.56 15.31 5.09
CA THR A 70 4.15 14.94 4.85
C THR A 70 3.87 13.47 5.16
N TYR A 71 4.76 12.56 4.75
CA TYR A 71 4.61 11.13 5.03
C TYR A 71 4.68 10.85 6.53
N ASN A 72 5.63 11.45 7.24
CA ASN A 72 5.78 11.26 8.68
C ASN A 72 4.55 11.81 9.45
N ASP A 73 4.09 13.01 9.10
CA ASP A 73 2.94 13.65 9.74
C ASP A 73 1.65 12.84 9.52
N LEU A 74 1.47 12.28 8.32
CA LEU A 74 0.25 11.54 7.96
C LEU A 74 0.25 10.10 8.43
N PHE A 75 1.36 9.36 8.27
CA PHE A 75 1.41 7.91 8.46
C PHE A 75 2.42 7.47 9.53
N GLY A 76 3.51 8.23 9.69
CA GLY A 76 4.68 7.81 10.46
C GLY A 76 5.38 6.58 9.85
N SER A 77 6.58 6.29 10.32
CA SER A 77 7.31 5.07 9.96
C SER A 77 7.82 4.41 11.23
N THR A 78 7.42 3.16 11.46
CA THR A 78 7.90 2.45 12.64
C THR A 78 9.34 1.98 12.46
N GLN A 79 10.14 2.06 13.52
CA GLN A 79 11.45 1.39 13.60
C GLN A 79 11.33 -0.03 14.18
N SER A 80 10.17 -0.36 14.76
CA SER A 80 9.91 -1.69 15.31
C SER A 80 9.92 -2.73 14.20
N LYS A 81 10.59 -3.86 14.42
CA LYS A 81 10.57 -5.01 13.50
C LYS A 81 9.36 -5.93 13.72
N ASN A 82 8.45 -5.57 14.62
CA ASN A 82 7.31 -6.40 15.00
C ASN A 82 6.09 -6.17 14.10
N TYR A 83 6.29 -6.04 12.79
CA TYR A 83 5.22 -6.01 11.81
C TYR A 83 5.32 -7.22 10.89
N SER A 84 4.19 -7.83 10.54
CA SER A 84 4.15 -9.04 9.74
C SER A 84 3.76 -8.75 8.30
N LEU A 85 4.58 -9.19 7.33
CA LEU A 85 4.21 -9.14 5.92
C LEU A 85 2.98 -10.02 5.65
N ASN A 86 2.78 -11.06 6.45
CA ASN A 86 1.61 -11.93 6.36
C ASN A 86 0.30 -11.14 6.60
N GLU A 87 0.27 -10.28 7.61
CA GLU A 87 -0.89 -9.42 7.91
C GLU A 87 -1.17 -8.44 6.75
N ALA A 88 -0.12 -7.90 6.13
CA ALA A 88 -0.26 -7.01 4.98
C ALA A 88 -0.85 -7.75 3.76
N LEU A 89 -0.34 -8.95 3.47
CA LEU A 89 -0.85 -9.80 2.39
C LEU A 89 -2.28 -10.28 2.67
N TRP A 90 -2.60 -10.59 3.92
CA TRP A 90 -3.96 -10.93 4.34
C TRP A 90 -4.91 -9.76 4.14
N THR A 91 -4.52 -8.55 4.55
CA THR A 91 -5.31 -7.33 4.34
C THR A 91 -5.59 -7.10 2.85
N TYR A 92 -4.60 -7.35 2.00
CA TYR A 92 -4.76 -7.24 0.55
C TYR A 92 -5.70 -8.31 -0.03
N SER A 93 -5.52 -9.57 0.39
CA SER A 93 -6.41 -10.69 0.02
C SER A 93 -7.86 -10.39 0.41
N ASN A 94 -8.08 -9.88 1.62
CA ASN A 94 -9.40 -9.48 2.10
C ASN A 94 -9.98 -8.31 1.27
N SER A 95 -9.14 -7.38 0.79
CA SER A 95 -9.61 -6.30 -0.09
C SER A 95 -10.11 -6.82 -1.44
N PHE A 96 -9.58 -7.94 -1.96
CA PHE A 96 -10.09 -8.56 -3.18
C PHE A 96 -11.35 -9.37 -2.93
N ALA A 97 -11.38 -10.13 -1.84
CA ALA A 97 -12.55 -10.94 -1.47
C ALA A 97 -13.80 -10.09 -1.28
N ASN A 98 -13.65 -8.87 -0.75
CA ASN A 98 -14.75 -7.93 -0.52
C ASN A 98 -14.99 -6.96 -1.70
N SER A 99 -14.43 -7.23 -2.88
CA SER A 99 -14.69 -6.42 -4.08
C SER A 99 -16.14 -6.60 -4.56
N PRO A 100 -16.88 -5.52 -4.88
CA PRO A 100 -18.23 -5.63 -5.40
C PRO A 100 -18.28 -6.18 -6.84
N GLN A 101 -17.13 -6.22 -7.53
CA GLN A 101 -17.01 -6.70 -8.90
C GLN A 101 -16.21 -8.00 -8.96
N ARG A 102 -16.61 -8.91 -9.87
CA ARG A 102 -15.87 -10.15 -10.15
C ARG A 102 -14.52 -9.81 -10.79
N LEU A 103 -13.44 -10.07 -10.05
CA LEU A 103 -12.08 -9.84 -10.51
C LEU A 103 -11.58 -11.02 -11.34
N THR A 104 -11.24 -10.79 -12.61
CA THR A 104 -10.64 -11.82 -13.49
C THR A 104 -9.16 -12.03 -13.18
N ILE A 105 -8.44 -10.95 -12.87
CA ILE A 105 -7.02 -10.98 -12.58
C ILE A 105 -6.75 -10.15 -11.32
N GLN A 106 -5.98 -10.73 -10.40
CA GLN A 106 -5.56 -10.12 -9.15
C GLN A 106 -4.03 -10.01 -9.15
N ARG A 107 -3.48 -8.80 -8.97
CA ARG A 107 -2.02 -8.56 -9.00
C ARG A 107 -1.60 -7.65 -7.86
N VAL A 108 -0.69 -8.14 -7.02
CA VAL A 108 -0.02 -7.35 -5.97
C VAL A 108 1.29 -6.82 -6.54
N PHE A 109 1.56 -5.51 -6.39
CA PHE A 109 2.88 -4.95 -6.62
C PHE A 109 3.49 -4.54 -5.27
N ILE A 110 4.61 -5.16 -4.90
CA ILE A 110 5.29 -4.87 -3.63
C ILE A 110 6.51 -3.99 -3.93
N PHE A 111 6.54 -2.82 -3.30
CA PHE A 111 7.68 -1.91 -3.34
C PHE A 111 8.39 -1.95 -2.00
N THR A 112 9.57 -2.55 -1.95
CA THR A 112 10.39 -2.67 -0.75
C THR A 112 11.86 -2.50 -1.10
N TYR A 113 12.65 -2.03 -0.14
CA TYR A 113 14.13 -2.06 -0.19
C TYR A 113 14.71 -3.08 0.81
N ASN A 114 13.84 -3.75 1.57
CA ASN A 114 14.23 -4.76 2.55
C ASN A 114 14.00 -6.15 1.96
N ASP A 115 15.11 -6.83 1.67
CA ASP A 115 15.11 -8.18 1.09
C ASP A 115 14.73 -9.26 2.12
N GLN A 116 14.90 -8.99 3.42
CA GLN A 116 14.64 -9.94 4.50
C GLN A 116 13.77 -9.32 5.60
N PRO A 117 12.46 -9.10 5.35
CA PRO A 117 11.55 -8.44 6.28
C PRO A 117 11.39 -9.17 7.62
N HIS A 118 11.62 -10.49 7.66
CA HIS A 118 11.46 -11.34 8.84
C HIS A 118 12.76 -12.03 9.27
N ALA A 119 13.94 -11.49 8.93
CA ALA A 119 15.22 -12.11 9.27
C ALA A 119 15.40 -12.39 10.77
N SER A 120 14.81 -11.55 11.63
CA SER A 120 14.86 -11.69 13.08
C SER A 120 13.80 -12.63 13.66
N ASP A 121 12.85 -13.10 12.83
CA ASP A 121 11.77 -13.94 13.29
C ASP A 121 12.13 -15.42 13.08
N SER A 122 12.41 -16.09 14.20
CA SER A 122 12.78 -17.51 14.23
C SER A 122 11.73 -18.45 13.64
N THR A 123 10.48 -18.01 13.49
CA THR A 123 9.41 -18.82 12.88
C THR A 123 9.56 -18.96 11.36
N TYR A 124 10.19 -17.98 10.70
CA TYR A 124 10.38 -17.95 9.24
C TYR A 124 11.81 -18.30 8.80
N CYS A 125 12.78 -18.27 9.72
CA CYS A 125 14.11 -18.83 9.48
C CYS A 125 14.07 -20.36 9.58
N LYS A 126 13.88 -21.04 8.44
CA LYS A 126 14.16 -22.47 8.35
C LYS A 126 15.66 -22.70 8.60
N LYS A 127 15.97 -23.57 9.57
CA LYS A 127 17.32 -24.11 9.81
C LYS A 127 17.82 -24.89 8.60
#